data_AF-A0A4S1E1Q0-F1
#
_entry.id   AF-A0A4S1E1Q0-F1
#
_cell.length_a   1.000
_cell.length_b   1.000
_cell.length_c   1.000
_cell.angle_alpha   90.00
_cell.angle_beta   90.00
_cell.angle_gamma   90.00
#
_symmetry.space_group_name_H-M   'P 1'
#
loop_
_entity.id
_entity.type
_entity.pdbx_description
1 polymer ?
#
loop_
_entity_poly.entity_id
_entity_poly.type
_entity_poly.pdbx_seq_one_letter_code
_entity_poly.pdbx_strand_id
1 'polypeptide(L)'
;MEKIRLTNEETYYLRLLVHNFDDDHILNFLKIDKERLNYIKRRLRFKFETKNWVTIIEKAFELEILNKQDFVDPVIKKIALRYTSKIVNDFKNSSNKYNLDKRLLLDFDESCNALLSEATKINLK
;
A
#
# COMPACT_ATOMS: atom_id res chain seq x y z
N MET A 1 6.20 -25.48 -5.67
CA MET A 1 6.80 -24.33 -4.97
C MET A 1 6.46 -24.44 -3.50
N GLU A 2 7.45 -24.32 -2.62
CA GLU A 2 7.22 -24.38 -1.18
C GLU A 2 6.46 -23.12 -0.72
N LYS A 3 5.39 -23.29 0.07
CA LYS A 3 4.52 -22.18 0.46
C LYS A 3 5.19 -21.37 1.58
N ILE A 4 5.70 -20.18 1.26
CA ILE A 4 6.21 -19.24 2.27
C ILE A 4 5.07 -18.88 3.23
N ARG A 5 5.25 -19.18 4.53
CA ARG A 5 4.30 -18.81 5.59
C ARG A 5 4.91 -17.73 6.48
N LEU A 6 4.26 -16.58 6.54
CA LEU A 6 4.66 -15.47 7.40
C LEU A 6 3.85 -15.45 8.71
N THR A 7 4.46 -14.97 9.77
CA THR A 7 3.74 -14.59 11.00
C THR A 7 3.05 -13.24 10.78
N ASN A 8 2.12 -12.89 11.66
CA ASN A 8 1.43 -11.59 11.59
C ASN A 8 2.43 -10.43 11.64
N GLU A 9 3.43 -10.48 12.53
CA GLU A 9 4.46 -9.44 12.64
C GLU A 9 5.30 -9.29 11.36
N GLU A 10 5.67 -10.40 10.73
CA GLU A 10 6.41 -10.40 9.46
C GLU A 10 5.58 -9.80 8.34
N THR A 11 4.29 -10.14 8.26
CA THR A 11 3.35 -9.56 7.29
C THR A 11 3.15 -8.07 7.53
N TYR A 12 2.95 -7.64 8.78
CA TYR A 12 2.79 -6.22 9.09
C TYR A 12 4.07 -5.42 8.81
N TYR A 13 5.24 -6.00 9.09
CA TYR A 13 6.51 -5.38 8.70
C TYR A 13 6.57 -5.14 7.19
N LEU A 14 6.23 -6.15 6.36
CA LEU A 14 6.23 -5.98 4.90
C LEU A 14 5.23 -4.92 4.42
N ARG A 15 4.03 -4.85 5.02
CA ARG A 15 3.04 -3.82 4.71
C ARG A 15 3.56 -2.42 5.00
N LEU A 16 4.15 -2.22 6.17
CA LEU A 16 4.70 -0.92 6.57
C LEU A 16 5.92 -0.54 5.71
N LEU A 17 6.77 -1.52 5.40
CA LEU A 17 7.93 -1.33 4.53
C LEU A 17 7.52 -0.88 3.12
N VAL A 18 6.44 -1.44 2.57
CA VAL A 18 5.90 -1.05 1.27
C VAL A 18 5.38 0.39 1.24
N HIS A 19 4.91 0.91 2.38
CA HIS A 19 4.56 2.32 2.54
C HIS A 19 5.77 3.24 2.83
N ASN A 20 6.99 2.72 2.69
CA ASN A 20 8.24 3.45 2.89
C ASN A 20 8.40 4.04 4.31
N PHE A 21 7.80 3.41 5.32
CA PHE A 21 8.05 3.77 6.72
C PHE A 21 9.45 3.32 7.13
N ASP A 22 10.13 4.16 7.91
CA ASP A 22 11.44 3.86 8.46
C ASP A 22 11.36 2.90 9.66
N ASP A 23 12.52 2.41 10.09
CA ASP A 23 12.64 1.43 11.17
C ASP A 23 12.12 1.97 12.51
N ASP A 24 12.33 3.25 12.80
CA ASP A 24 11.91 3.87 14.05
C ASP A 24 10.38 3.98 14.11
N HIS A 25 9.75 4.36 12.99
CA HIS A 25 8.30 4.36 12.87
C HIS A 25 7.72 2.95 13.03
N ILE A 26 8.32 1.95 12.36
CA ILE A 26 7.86 0.56 12.44
C ILE A 26 8.01 -0.01 13.85
N LEU A 27 9.13 0.27 14.53
CA LEU A 27 9.37 -0.10 15.93
C LEU A 27 8.26 0.42 16.84
N ASN A 28 8.00 1.72 16.75
CA ASN A 28 6.99 2.40 17.56
C ASN A 28 5.58 1.89 17.25
N PHE A 29 5.26 1.69 15.97
CA PHE A 29 3.95 1.21 15.54
C PHE A 29 3.67 -0.21 16.03
N LEU A 30 4.64 -1.11 15.89
CA LEU A 30 4.51 -2.51 16.32
C LEU A 30 4.72 -2.69 17.83
N LYS A 31 5.17 -1.65 18.55
CA LYS A 31 5.56 -1.69 19.96
C LYS A 31 6.57 -2.80 20.26
N ILE A 32 7.58 -2.92 19.39
CA ILE A 32 8.67 -3.90 19.54
C ILE A 32 10.01 -3.18 19.71
N ASP A 33 11.00 -3.91 20.21
CA ASP A 33 12.38 -3.40 20.31
C ASP A 33 13.19 -3.67 19.03
N LYS A 34 14.38 -3.04 18.98
CA LYS A 34 15.30 -3.13 17.84
C LYS A 34 15.79 -4.56 17.59
N GLU A 35 15.95 -5.36 18.64
CA GLU A 35 16.36 -6.76 18.52
C GLU A 35 15.30 -7.59 17.82
N ARG A 36 14.04 -7.40 18.19
CA ARG A 36 12.88 -8.04 17.60
C ARG A 36 12.69 -7.62 16.15
N LEU A 37 12.84 -6.33 15.83
CA LEU A 37 12.79 -5.86 14.45
C LEU A 37 13.88 -6.52 13.59
N ASN A 38 15.12 -6.56 14.09
CA ASN A 38 16.23 -7.22 13.39
C ASN A 38 15.99 -8.72 13.21
N TYR A 39 15.39 -9.37 14.21
CA TYR A 39 14.98 -10.76 14.12
C TYR A 39 13.95 -10.99 13.01
N ILE A 40 12.90 -10.16 12.93
CA ILE A 40 11.89 -10.21 11.85
C ILE A 40 12.57 -10.05 10.49
N LYS A 41 13.44 -9.04 10.35
CA LYS A 41 14.16 -8.80 9.09
C LYS A 41 15.00 -10.00 8.65
N ARG A 42 15.73 -10.61 9.59
CA ARG A 42 16.55 -11.80 9.33
C ARG A 42 15.68 -12.98 8.89
N ARG A 43 14.54 -13.19 9.54
CA ARG A 43 13.61 -14.27 9.17
C ARG A 43 13.01 -14.09 7.79
N LEU A 44 12.61 -12.87 7.43
CA LEU A 44 12.11 -12.58 6.09
C LEU A 44 13.16 -12.88 5.02
N ARG A 45 14.41 -12.41 5.20
CA ARG A 45 15.50 -12.72 4.28
C ARG A 45 15.77 -14.21 4.12
N PHE A 46 15.67 -14.95 5.23
CA PHE A 46 15.80 -16.41 5.21
C PHE A 46 14.65 -17.07 4.43
N LYS A 47 13.40 -16.69 4.70
CA LYS A 47 12.22 -17.28 4.04
C LYS A 47 12.12 -16.98 2.56
N PHE A 48 12.55 -15.79 2.13
CA PHE A 48 12.52 -15.38 0.73
C PHE A 48 13.83 -15.67 -0.02
N GLU A 49 14.81 -16.25 0.69
CA GLU A 49 16.12 -16.65 0.18
C GLU A 49 16.89 -15.49 -0.51
N THR A 50 16.75 -14.28 0.02
CA THR A 50 17.41 -13.10 -0.54
C THR A 50 17.64 -12.02 0.52
N LYS A 51 18.65 -11.18 0.30
CA LYS A 51 18.92 -10.00 1.13
C LYS A 51 18.32 -8.71 0.53
N ASN A 52 17.90 -8.74 -0.73
CA ASN A 52 17.35 -7.60 -1.44
C ASN A 52 15.87 -7.39 -1.07
N TRP A 53 15.55 -6.26 -0.45
CA TRP A 53 14.19 -5.94 -0.01
C TRP A 53 13.21 -5.74 -1.16
N VAL A 54 13.65 -5.21 -2.30
CA VAL A 54 12.81 -5.05 -3.49
C VAL A 54 12.33 -6.41 -3.98
N THR A 55 13.26 -7.36 -4.11
CA THR A 55 12.93 -8.75 -4.49
C THR A 55 12.02 -9.44 -3.48
N ILE A 56 12.15 -9.16 -2.17
CA ILE A 56 11.25 -9.69 -1.15
C ILE A 56 9.83 -9.17 -1.37
N ILE A 57 9.70 -7.86 -1.63
CA ILE A 57 8.40 -7.22 -1.87
C ILE A 57 7.75 -7.75 -3.15
N GLU A 58 8.49 -7.83 -4.25
CA GLU A 58 8.01 -8.39 -5.53
C GLU A 58 7.47 -9.81 -5.35
N LYS A 59 8.27 -10.70 -4.74
CA LYS A 59 7.85 -12.07 -4.43
C LYS A 59 6.65 -12.11 -3.48
N ALA A 60 6.55 -11.19 -2.53
CA ALA A 60 5.42 -11.15 -1.61
C ALA A 60 4.10 -10.78 -2.31
N PHE A 61 4.14 -9.96 -3.36
CA PHE A 61 2.98 -9.71 -4.22
C PHE A 61 2.65 -10.92 -5.11
N GLU A 62 3.67 -11.53 -5.72
CA GLU A 62 3.49 -12.73 -6.59
C GLU A 62 2.87 -13.91 -5.82
N LEU A 63 3.22 -14.05 -4.54
CA LEU A 63 2.71 -15.11 -3.66
C LEU A 63 1.41 -14.73 -2.93
N GLU A 64 0.80 -13.60 -3.25
CA GLU A 64 -0.43 -13.07 -2.62
C GLU A 64 -0.32 -12.91 -1.08
N ILE A 65 0.91 -12.76 -0.58
CA ILE A 65 1.19 -12.43 0.83
C ILE A 65 0.84 -10.95 1.06
N LEU A 66 1.19 -10.11 0.09
CA LEU A 66 0.74 -8.72 -0.01
C LEU A 66 -0.29 -8.63 -1.13
N ASN A 67 -1.34 -7.85 -0.88
CA ASN A 67 -2.35 -7.55 -1.87
C ASN A 67 -2.18 -6.14 -2.39
N LYS A 68 -2.73 -5.84 -3.57
CA LYS A 68 -2.67 -4.48 -4.15
C LYS A 68 -3.14 -3.40 -3.17
N GLN A 69 -4.13 -3.70 -2.32
CA GLN A 69 -4.62 -2.76 -1.29
C GLN A 69 -3.59 -2.43 -0.20
N ASP A 70 -2.60 -3.30 0.02
CA ASP A 70 -1.46 -3.06 0.92
C ASP A 70 -0.42 -2.09 0.31
N PHE A 71 -0.51 -1.80 -1.00
CA PHE A 71 0.32 -0.81 -1.70
C PHE A 71 -0.41 0.53 -1.89
N VAL A 72 -1.74 0.54 -1.83
CA VAL A 72 -2.53 1.76 -2.05
C VAL A 72 -2.35 2.68 -0.85
N ASP A 73 -1.69 3.81 -1.08
CA ASP A 73 -1.59 4.91 -0.12
C ASP A 73 -2.99 5.21 0.47
N PRO A 74 -3.15 5.31 1.80
CA PRO A 74 -4.43 5.63 2.43
C PRO A 74 -5.13 6.87 1.83
N VAL A 75 -4.37 7.84 1.33
CA VAL A 75 -4.82 9.03 0.62
C VAL A 75 -5.40 8.65 -0.76
N ILE A 76 -4.69 7.83 -1.54
CA ILE A 76 -5.21 7.31 -2.82
C ILE A 76 -6.48 6.48 -2.59
N LYS A 77 -6.52 5.65 -1.54
CA LYS A 77 -7.72 4.88 -1.16
C LYS A 77 -8.89 5.81 -0.83
N LYS A 78 -8.65 6.89 -0.08
CA LYS A 78 -9.68 7.88 0.28
C LYS A 78 -10.20 8.62 -0.96
N ILE A 79 -9.32 9.00 -1.88
CA ILE A 79 -9.71 9.64 -3.16
C ILE A 79 -10.51 8.65 -4.02
N ALA A 80 -10.01 7.41 -4.18
CA ALA A 80 -10.69 6.36 -4.94
C ALA A 80 -12.09 6.06 -4.37
N LEU A 81 -12.26 5.98 -3.04
CA LEU A 81 -13.57 5.80 -2.40
C LEU A 81 -14.51 7.00 -2.62
N ARG A 82 -13.98 8.23 -2.60
CA ARG A 82 -14.75 9.45 -2.89
C ARG A 82 -15.28 9.44 -4.32
N TYR A 83 -14.43 9.12 -5.30
CA TYR A 83 -14.84 9.06 -6.71
C TYR A 83 -15.74 7.86 -7.00
N THR A 84 -15.50 6.69 -6.38
CA THR A 84 -16.41 5.53 -6.47
C THR A 84 -17.81 5.88 -5.97
N SER A 85 -17.91 6.62 -4.86
CA SER A 85 -19.20 7.09 -4.33
C SER A 85 -19.91 8.06 -5.27
N LYS A 86 -19.18 8.95 -5.95
CA LYS A 86 -19.73 9.84 -6.98
C LYS A 86 -20.28 9.04 -8.16
N ILE A 87 -19.49 8.11 -8.71
CA ILE A 87 -19.90 7.22 -9.81
C ILE A 87 -21.19 6.47 -9.44
N VAL A 88 -21.24 5.88 -8.25
CA VAL A 88 -22.42 5.11 -7.79
C VAL A 88 -23.66 6.01 -7.63
N ASN A 89 -23.50 7.22 -7.11
CA ASN A 89 -24.62 8.17 -6.98
C ASN A 89 -25.10 8.68 -8.34
N ASP A 90 -24.19 8.98 -9.26
CA ASP A 90 -24.53 9.37 -10.62
C ASP A 90 -25.22 8.22 -11.37
N PHE A 91 -24.82 6.98 -11.11
CA PHE A 91 -25.48 5.78 -11.65
C PHE A 91 -26.88 5.57 -11.08
N LYS A 92 -27.08 5.80 -9.77
CA LYS A 92 -28.40 5.71 -9.13
C LYS A 92 -29.37 6.79 -9.64
N ASN A 93 -28.84 7.95 -10.03
CA ASN A 93 -29.61 9.09 -10.49
C ASN A 93 -29.80 9.12 -12.03
N SER A 94 -29.20 8.18 -12.77
CA SER A 94 -29.32 8.10 -14.23
C SER A 94 -30.20 6.91 -14.65
N SER A 95 -31.36 7.22 -15.23
CA SER A 95 -32.23 6.23 -15.87
C SER A 95 -31.69 5.87 -17.26
N ASN A 96 -31.03 4.71 -17.34
CA ASN A 96 -30.56 4.03 -18.55
C ASN A 96 -29.37 4.66 -19.31
N LYS A 97 -28.26 3.91 -19.32
CA LYS A 97 -26.93 4.16 -19.93
C LYS A 97 -26.07 5.21 -19.23
N TYR A 98 -25.42 4.77 -18.16
CA TYR A 98 -24.28 5.48 -17.59
C TYR A 98 -23.07 5.39 -18.54
N ASN A 99 -22.69 6.53 -19.12
CA ASN A 99 -21.39 6.69 -19.75
C ASN A 99 -20.48 7.37 -18.71
N LEU A 100 -19.41 6.67 -18.30
CA LEU A 100 -18.41 7.22 -17.39
C LEU A 100 -17.79 8.47 -18.05
N ASP A 101 -18.03 9.64 -17.46
CA ASP A 101 -17.51 10.90 -18.00
C ASP A 101 -15.96 10.87 -17.94
N LYS A 102 -15.31 11.06 -19.09
CA LYS A 102 -13.85 11.15 -19.18
C LYS A 102 -13.28 12.26 -18.31
N ARG A 103 -14.06 13.31 -18.03
CA ARG A 103 -13.68 14.38 -17.10
C ARG A 103 -13.53 13.87 -15.67
N LEU A 104 -14.34 12.89 -15.27
CA LEU A 104 -14.27 12.30 -13.93
C LEU A 104 -12.97 11.49 -13.73
N LEU A 105 -12.49 10.84 -14.79
CA LEU A 105 -11.21 10.13 -14.78
C LEU A 105 -10.03 11.11 -14.72
N LEU A 106 -10.08 12.19 -15.53
CA LEU A 106 -9.08 13.25 -15.48
C LEU A 106 -9.02 13.91 -14.10
N ASP A 107 -10.18 14.24 -13.52
CA ASP A 107 -10.28 14.82 -12.18
C ASP A 107 -9.72 13.87 -11.09
N PHE A 108 -9.93 12.56 -11.25
CA PHE A 108 -9.38 11.55 -10.35
C PHE A 108 -7.85 11.50 -10.44
N ASP A 109 -7.31 11.45 -11.66
CA ASP A 109 -5.86 11.41 -11.90
C ASP A 109 -5.19 12.71 -11.42
N GLU A 110 -5.79 13.87 -11.69
CA GLU A 110 -5.31 15.17 -11.20
C GLU A 110 -5.36 15.26 -9.67
N SER A 111 -6.44 14.76 -9.05
CA SER A 111 -6.55 14.72 -7.58
C SER A 111 -5.48 13.82 -6.94
N CYS A 112 -5.20 12.66 -7.54
CA CYS A 112 -4.15 11.75 -7.08
C CYS A 112 -2.78 12.41 -7.22
N ASN A 113 -2.48 13.02 -8.37
CA ASN A 113 -1.20 13.65 -8.66
C ASN A 113 -0.93 14.88 -7.77
N ALA A 114 -1.95 15.72 -7.53
CA ALA A 114 -1.81 16.90 -6.68
C ALA A 114 -1.47 16.51 -5.23
N LEU A 115 -2.18 15.53 -4.66
CA LEU A 115 -1.97 15.08 -3.29
C LEU A 115 -0.65 14.31 -3.10
N LEU A 116 -0.25 13.49 -4.07
CA LEU A 116 1.07 12.85 -4.07
C LEU A 116 2.20 13.90 -4.13
N SER A 117 2.00 14.99 -4.86
CA SER A 117 2.97 16.10 -4.94
C SER A 117 3.07 16.92 -3.65
N GLU A 118 1.99 17.02 -2.87
CA GLU A 118 2.00 17.68 -1.55
C GLU A 118 2.65 16.79 -0.48
N ALA A 119 2.32 15.48 -0.46
CA ALA A 119 2.90 14.53 0.48
C ALA A 119 4.42 14.39 0.31
N THR A 120 4.92 14.47 -0.93
CA THR A 120 6.37 14.45 -1.22
C THR A 120 7.08 15.75 -0.81
N LYS A 121 6.40 16.91 -0.84
CA LYS A 121 6.97 18.19 -0.36
C LYS A 121 7.10 18.27 1.16
N ILE A 122 6.24 17.58 1.91
CA ILE A 122 6.28 17.54 3.38
C ILE A 122 7.43 16.65 3.88
N ASN A 123 7.81 15.61 3.13
CA ASN A 123 8.92 14.72 3.47
C ASN A 123 10.31 15.21 3.03
N LEU A 124 10.41 16.42 2.46
CA LEU A 124 11.66 17.04 2.00
C LEU A 124 12.06 18.30 2.81
N LYS A 125 11.44 18.51 3.98
CA LYS A 125 11.84 19.51 4.97
C LYS A 125 12.22 18.82 6.27
#